data_AF-A0A8H7AC33-F1
#
_entry.id   AF-A0A8H7AC33-F1
#
_cell.length_a   1.000
_cell.length_b   1.000
_cell.length_c   1.000
_cell.angle_alpha   90.00
_cell.angle_beta   90.00
_cell.angle_gamma   90.00
#
_symmetry.space_group_name_H-M   'P 1'
#
loop_
_entity.id
_entity.type
_entity.pdbx_description
1 polymer ?
#
loop_
_entity_poly.entity_id
_entity_poly.type
_entity_poly.pdbx_seq_one_letter_code
_entity_poly.pdbx_strand_id
1 'polypeptide(L)'
;MADPFEVRLRFTNLLSHLSASSTASIRCAQYALKHRDMDEDLHSCILEQLERNNMNNRANIMYFLEHFCELSIKEGYEEYVVMIRRDIGRIVEAVVAAPGEVGAGGGGAGLRRRM
;
A
#
# COMPACT_ATOMS: atom_id res chain seq x y z
N MET A 1 -14.76 4.86 -19.56
CA MET A 1 -13.54 5.47 -19.01
C MET A 1 -13.95 6.18 -17.74
N ALA A 2 -13.49 5.72 -16.58
CA ALA A 2 -13.67 6.47 -15.34
C ALA A 2 -12.64 7.60 -15.31
N ASP A 3 -12.97 8.73 -14.69
CA ASP A 3 -12.05 9.85 -14.56
C ASP A 3 -10.87 9.49 -13.64
N PRO A 4 -9.60 9.72 -14.04
CA PRO A 4 -8.45 9.31 -13.25
C PRO A 4 -8.40 9.92 -11.84
N PHE A 5 -8.85 11.16 -11.66
CA PHE A 5 -8.88 11.80 -10.36
C PHE A 5 -9.93 11.16 -9.45
N GLU A 6 -11.12 10.86 -9.99
CA GLU A 6 -12.16 10.17 -9.23
C GLU A 6 -11.68 8.78 -8.77
N VAL A 7 -11.02 8.03 -9.66
CA VAL A 7 -10.49 6.70 -9.34
C VAL A 7 -9.47 6.77 -8.20
N ARG A 8 -8.50 7.69 -8.28
CA ARG A 8 -7.52 7.92 -7.22
C ARG A 8 -8.16 8.34 -5.90
N LEU A 9 -9.11 9.27 -5.95
CA LEU A 9 -9.81 9.77 -4.75
C LEU A 9 -10.57 8.65 -4.04
N ARG A 10 -11.32 7.86 -4.80
CA ARG A 10 -12.08 6.73 -4.27
C ARG A 10 -11.16 5.66 -3.70
N PHE A 11 -10.10 5.30 -4.41
CA PHE A 11 -9.18 4.28 -3.95
C PHE A 11 -8.42 4.70 -2.69
N THR A 12 -7.95 5.95 -2.65
CA THR A 12 -7.34 6.56 -1.46
C THR A 12 -8.27 6.49 -0.25
N ASN A 13 -9.56 6.76 -0.44
CA ASN A 13 -10.54 6.66 0.63
C ASN A 13 -10.75 5.21 1.11
N LEU A 14 -10.73 4.23 0.22
CA LEU A 14 -10.81 2.82 0.60
C LEU A 14 -9.58 2.42 1.44
N LEU A 15 -8.38 2.81 1.01
CA LEU A 15 -7.13 2.54 1.72
C LEU A 15 -7.10 3.20 3.11
N SER A 16 -7.52 4.46 3.24
CA SER A 16 -7.52 5.18 4.52
C SER A 16 -8.49 4.59 5.55
N HIS A 17 -9.53 3.88 5.09
CA HIS A 17 -10.51 3.21 5.94
C HIS A 17 -10.30 1.69 6.03
N LEU A 18 -9.17 1.17 5.53
CA LEU A 18 -8.82 -0.23 5.71
C LEU A 18 -8.75 -0.59 7.19
N SER A 19 -9.33 -1.74 7.49
CA SER A 19 -9.35 -2.38 8.81
C SER A 19 -8.79 -3.80 8.68
N ALA A 20 -8.59 -4.49 9.80
CA ALA A 20 -8.25 -5.91 9.82
C ALA A 20 -9.34 -6.84 9.23
N SER A 21 -10.44 -6.28 8.70
CA SER A 21 -11.51 -7.06 8.06
C SER A 21 -11.11 -7.51 6.66
N SER A 22 -11.25 -8.81 6.40
CA SER A 22 -11.11 -9.40 5.06
C SER A 22 -12.09 -8.79 4.04
N THR A 23 -13.31 -8.45 4.47
CA THR A 23 -14.32 -7.81 3.59
C THR A 23 -13.85 -6.46 3.06
N ALA A 24 -13.21 -5.64 3.91
CA ALA A 24 -12.66 -4.36 3.49
C ALA A 24 -11.54 -4.54 2.47
N SER A 25 -10.65 -5.51 2.73
CA SER A 25 -9.54 -5.87 1.85
C SER A 25 -10.02 -6.36 0.48
N ILE A 26 -11.02 -7.25 0.45
CA ILE A 26 -11.60 -7.78 -0.80
C ILE A 26 -12.21 -6.67 -1.64
N ARG A 27 -13.00 -5.77 -1.02
CA ARG A 27 -13.61 -4.64 -1.75
C ARG A 27 -12.56 -3.70 -2.33
N CYS A 28 -11.50 -3.42 -1.57
CA CYS A 28 -10.39 -2.59 -2.03
C CYS A 28 -9.66 -3.25 -3.21
N ALA A 29 -9.37 -4.55 -3.14
CA ALA A 29 -8.72 -5.32 -4.19
C ALA A 29 -9.57 -5.36 -5.47
N GLN A 30 -10.86 -5.65 -5.34
CA GLN A 30 -11.80 -5.66 -6.48
C GLN A 30 -11.89 -4.30 -7.16
N TYR A 31 -11.84 -3.21 -6.39
CA TYR A 31 -11.80 -1.86 -6.95
C TYR A 31 -10.55 -1.66 -7.81
N ALA A 32 -9.37 -2.01 -7.30
CA ALA A 32 -8.12 -1.87 -8.04
C ALA A 32 -8.06 -2.74 -9.30
N LEU A 33 -8.55 -3.98 -9.23
CA LEU A 33 -8.58 -4.90 -10.39
C LEU A 33 -9.57 -4.45 -11.47
N LYS A 34 -10.69 -3.84 -11.07
CA LYS A 34 -11.65 -3.25 -12.00
C LYS A 34 -11.06 -2.07 -12.78
N HIS A 35 -10.13 -1.34 -12.18
CA HIS A 35 -9.46 -0.16 -12.74
C HIS A 35 -7.98 -0.42 -13.03
N ARG A 36 -7.64 -1.64 -13.43
CA ARG A 36 -6.27 -2.08 -13.71
C ARG A 36 -5.59 -1.35 -14.88
N ASP A 37 -6.35 -0.63 -15.70
CA ASP A 37 -5.82 0.30 -16.69
C ASP A 37 -5.07 1.50 -16.07
N MET A 38 -5.22 1.69 -14.76
CA MET A 38 -4.57 2.72 -13.95
C MET A 38 -3.69 2.14 -12.83
N ASP A 39 -3.15 0.95 -13.04
CA ASP A 39 -2.37 0.20 -12.04
C ASP A 39 -1.20 1.01 -11.44
N GLU A 40 -0.45 1.76 -12.23
CA GLU A 40 0.66 2.60 -11.74
C GLU A 40 0.19 3.72 -10.79
N ASP A 41 -0.92 4.37 -11.12
CA ASP A 41 -1.53 5.42 -10.28
C ASP A 41 -2.07 4.83 -8.97
N LEU A 42 -2.74 3.69 -9.05
CA LEU A 42 -3.28 2.99 -7.89
C LEU A 42 -2.16 2.48 -6.97
N HIS A 43 -1.08 1.92 -7.54
CA HIS A 43 0.10 1.55 -6.76
C HIS A 43 0.75 2.75 -6.07
N SER A 44 0.81 3.91 -6.76
CA SER A 44 1.27 5.16 -6.14
C SER A 44 0.40 5.57 -4.96
N CYS A 45 -0.93 5.43 -5.05
CA CYS A 45 -1.84 5.66 -3.93
C CYS A 45 -1.52 4.76 -2.72
N ILE A 46 -1.19 3.48 -2.93
CA ILE A 46 -0.80 2.56 -1.85
C ILE A 46 0.42 3.10 -1.10
N LEU A 47 1.47 3.47 -1.83
CA LEU A 47 2.71 4.00 -1.25
C LEU A 47 2.46 5.33 -0.50
N GLU A 48 1.69 6.24 -1.08
CA GLU A 48 1.31 7.50 -0.43
C GLU A 48 0.54 7.26 0.87
N GLN A 49 -0.37 6.27 0.89
CA GLN A 49 -1.14 5.95 2.10
C GLN A 49 -0.27 5.31 3.19
N LEU A 50 0.73 4.50 2.82
CA LEU A 50 1.71 3.98 3.77
C LEU A 50 2.54 5.09 4.42
N GLU A 51 2.86 6.15 3.68
CA GLU A 51 3.69 7.25 4.18
C GLU A 51 2.91 8.28 5.02
N ARG A 52 1.61 8.46 4.75
CA ARG A 52 0.79 9.53 5.34
C ARG A 52 -0.11 9.10 6.49
N ASN A 53 -0.36 7.79 6.67
CA ASN A 53 -1.29 7.31 7.69
C ASN A 53 -0.59 6.85 8.98
N ASN A 54 -1.40 6.63 10.01
CA ASN A 54 -0.94 6.10 11.29
C ASN A 54 -0.51 4.62 11.19
N MET A 55 0.24 4.16 12.19
CA MET A 55 0.78 2.80 12.25
C MET A 55 -0.28 1.70 12.10
N ASN A 56 -1.48 1.91 12.65
CA ASN A 56 -2.57 0.94 12.55
C ASN A 56 -3.07 0.79 11.11
N ASN A 57 -3.32 1.90 10.41
CA ASN A 57 -3.75 1.83 9.02
C ASN A 57 -2.62 1.30 8.10
N ARG A 58 -1.36 1.65 8.37
CA ARG A 58 -0.19 1.07 7.68
C ARG A 58 -0.12 -0.45 7.81
N ALA A 59 -0.37 -0.98 9.02
CA ALA A 59 -0.45 -2.41 9.25
C ALA A 59 -1.63 -3.07 8.50
N ASN A 60 -2.79 -2.40 8.46
CA ASN A 60 -3.94 -2.90 7.68
C ASN A 60 -3.66 -2.91 6.17
N ILE A 61 -2.94 -1.90 5.64
CA ILE A 61 -2.50 -1.89 4.24
C ILE A 61 -1.56 -3.07 3.98
N MET A 62 -0.60 -3.35 4.88
CA MET A 62 0.29 -4.51 4.74
C MET A 62 -0.49 -5.84 4.66
N TYR A 63 -1.51 -6.03 5.51
CA TYR A 63 -2.38 -7.21 5.46
C TYR A 63 -3.20 -7.28 4.15
N PHE A 64 -3.70 -6.13 3.69
CA PHE A 64 -4.40 -6.02 2.42
C PHE A 64 -3.51 -6.43 1.23
N LEU A 65 -2.23 -6.07 1.22
CA LEU A 65 -1.31 -6.37 0.10
C LEU A 65 -1.15 -7.88 -0.16
N GLU A 66 -1.13 -8.70 0.89
CA GLU A 66 -1.12 -10.16 0.75
C GLU A 66 -2.36 -10.65 0.00
N HIS A 67 -3.54 -10.23 0.48
CA HIS A 67 -4.83 -10.60 -0.11
C HIS A 67 -4.97 -10.07 -1.54
N PHE A 68 -4.45 -8.88 -1.79
CA PHE A 68 -4.49 -8.23 -3.09
C PHE A 68 -3.64 -8.99 -4.11
N CYS A 69 -2.41 -9.36 -3.76
CA CYS A 69 -1.54 -10.19 -4.60
C CYS A 69 -2.21 -11.53 -4.95
N GLU A 70 -2.80 -12.23 -3.97
CA GLU A 70 -3.51 -13.48 -4.23
C GLU A 70 -4.66 -13.33 -5.24
N LEU A 71 -5.46 -12.27 -5.10
CA LEU A 71 -6.57 -11.99 -6.02
C LEU A 71 -6.06 -11.58 -7.40
N SER A 72 -5.00 -10.79 -7.47
CA SER A 72 -4.37 -10.35 -8.72
C SER A 72 -3.88 -11.55 -9.55
N ILE A 73 -3.24 -12.51 -8.90
CA ILE A 73 -2.79 -13.77 -9.53
C ILE A 73 -3.99 -14.59 -10.01
N LYS A 74 -5.05 -14.72 -9.20
CA LYS A 74 -6.26 -15.46 -9.58
C LYS A 74 -6.97 -14.85 -10.80
N GLU A 75 -6.95 -13.53 -10.94
CA GLU A 75 -7.52 -12.80 -12.08
C GLU A 75 -6.57 -12.70 -13.29
N GLY A 76 -5.36 -13.26 -13.20
CA GLY A 76 -4.38 -13.27 -14.29
C GLY A 76 -3.79 -11.90 -14.63
N TYR A 77 -3.72 -11.00 -13.64
CA TYR A 77 -3.10 -9.68 -13.79
C TYR A 77 -2.00 -9.53 -12.74
N GLU A 78 -0.76 -9.85 -13.09
CA GLU A 78 0.36 -9.96 -12.14
C GLU A 78 1.16 -8.65 -11.99
N GLU A 79 0.80 -7.60 -12.73
CA GLU A 79 1.48 -6.30 -12.73
C GLU A 79 1.54 -5.68 -11.33
N TYR A 80 0.46 -5.80 -10.54
CA TYR A 80 0.46 -5.40 -9.13
C TYR A 80 1.47 -6.20 -8.30
N VAL A 81 1.61 -7.51 -8.52
CA VAL A 81 2.60 -8.35 -7.81
C VAL A 81 4.02 -7.89 -8.14
N VAL A 82 4.29 -7.55 -9.42
CA VAL A 82 5.59 -7.05 -9.86
C VAL A 82 5.93 -5.71 -9.19
N MET A 83 4.98 -4.76 -9.16
CA MET A 83 5.17 -3.46 -8.52
C MET A 83 5.36 -3.57 -7.01
N ILE A 84 4.53 -4.37 -6.33
CA ILE A 84 4.65 -4.62 -4.88
C ILE A 84 5.98 -5.29 -4.56
N ARG A 85 6.41 -6.28 -5.35
CA ARG A 85 7.70 -6.94 -5.18
C ARG A 85 8.88 -5.98 -5.36
N ARG A 86 8.83 -5.10 -6.37
CA ARG A 86 9.85 -4.07 -6.60
C ARG A 86 10.00 -3.15 -5.38
N ASP A 87 8.87 -2.75 -4.79
CA ASP A 87 8.83 -1.73 -3.74
C ASP A 87 8.69 -2.31 -2.32
N ILE A 88 8.80 -3.63 -2.14
CA ILE A 88 8.56 -4.29 -0.84
C ILE A 88 9.46 -3.77 0.28
N GLY A 89 10.72 -3.42 -0.02
CA GLY A 89 11.63 -2.80 0.94
C GLY A 89 11.09 -1.48 1.47
N ARG A 90 10.66 -0.58 0.57
CA ARG A 90 10.05 0.71 0.92
C ARG A 90 8.74 0.52 1.68
N ILE A 91 7.90 -0.46 1.29
CA ILE A 91 6.65 -0.77 1.98
C ILE A 91 6.94 -1.19 3.42
N VAL A 92 7.88 -2.11 3.64
CA VAL A 92 8.24 -2.58 4.99
C VAL A 92 8.82 -1.45 5.83
N GLU A 93 9.73 -0.65 5.28
CA GLU A 93 10.28 0.54 5.96
C GLU A 93 9.16 1.53 6.33
N ALA A 94 8.23 1.76 5.40
CA ALA A 94 7.06 2.60 5.61
C ALA A 94 6.00 1.95 6.50
N VAL A 95 6.08 0.69 6.94
CA VAL A 95 5.24 0.11 8.02
C VAL A 95 6.00 0.14 9.34
N VAL A 96 7.32 -0.02 9.23
CA VAL A 96 8.44 0.21 10.14
C VAL A 96 8.46 1.49 10.97
N ALA A 97 8.45 2.59 10.22
CA ALA A 97 8.88 3.90 10.67
C ALA A 97 8.07 4.43 11.86
N ALA A 98 8.75 4.99 12.86
CA ALA A 98 8.10 5.60 14.00
C ALA A 98 7.32 6.86 13.58
N PRO A 99 6.28 7.27 14.35
CA PRO A 99 5.59 8.53 14.12
C PRO A 99 6.59 9.69 14.13
N GLY A 100 6.76 10.36 12.98
CA GLY A 100 7.67 11.52 12.82
C GLY A 100 8.99 11.25 12.09
N GLU A 101 9.27 10.02 11.66
CA GLU A 101 10.52 9.69 10.93
C GLU A 101 10.38 9.67 9.41
N VAL A 102 9.20 10.00 8.86
CA VAL A 102 9.01 10.16 7.41
C VAL A 102 9.66 11.46 6.94
N GLY A 103 10.98 11.42 6.80
CA GLY A 103 11.78 12.57 6.43
C GLY A 103 13.28 12.35 6.52
N ALA A 104 13.81 11.32 5.85
CA ALA A 104 15.12 11.35 5.20
C ALA A 104 15.41 9.96 4.62
N GLY A 105 15.68 9.90 3.32
CA GLY A 105 16.35 8.74 2.77
C GLY A 105 17.69 8.52 3.47
N GLY A 106 17.97 7.26 3.78
CA GLY A 106 19.33 6.77 3.99
C GLY A 106 19.77 6.57 5.44
N GLY A 107 20.15 5.33 5.73
CA GLY A 107 21.26 5.04 6.64
C GLY A 107 20.87 4.32 7.91
N GLY A 108 21.22 3.04 7.98
CA GLY A 108 21.38 2.36 9.26
C GLY A 108 22.32 3.18 10.17
N ALA A 109 21.79 3.75 11.24
CA ALA A 109 22.55 4.44 12.27
C ALA A 109 21.82 4.43 13.62
N GLY A 110 21.43 3.24 14.09
CA GLY A 110 20.88 3.04 15.43
C GLY A 110 21.82 2.35 16.42
N LEU A 111 23.02 1.92 15.98
CA LEU A 111 24.01 1.28 16.86
C LEU A 111 24.79 2.34 17.67
N ARG A 112 24.09 3.16 18.46
CA ARG A 112 24.75 3.95 19.50
C ARG A 112 24.84 3.13 20.78
N ARG A 113 26.02 2.50 20.87
CA ARG A 113 26.66 1.97 22.08
C ARG A 113 26.20 2.71 23.34
N ARG A 114 25.57 1.98 24.27
CA ARG A 114 25.70 2.30 25.68
C ARG A 114 27.06 1.76 26.14
N MET A 115 28.00 2.68 26.32
CA MET A 115 29.09 2.53 27.29
C MET A 115 28.66 3.29 28.54
#